data_AF-A0A923PRN5-F1
#
_entry.id   AF-A0A923PRN5-F1
#
_cell.length_a   1.000
_cell.length_b   1.000
_cell.length_c   1.000
_cell.angle_alpha   90.00
_cell.angle_beta   90.00
_cell.angle_gamma   90.00
#
_symmetry.space_group_name_H-M   'P 1'
#
loop_
_entity.id
_entity.type
_entity.pdbx_description
1 polymer ?
#
loop_
_entity_poly.entity_id
_entity_poly.type
_entity_poly.pdbx_seq_one_letter_code
_entity_poly.pdbx_strand_id
1 'polypeptide(L)'
;MNLAQKFQNSWELMKTSLRVIRDNPRLALFPIVSFFGTPVLVLFFMAPILVMMAAKFQGGAAWMDAQVWLAARDAALQQPFRWVFYSYGAVIYLVSLFAAAFFNVALYHEILRALAGERVSLKNGLRFASGRLGSILMWSLLAGT
;
A
#
# COMPACT_ATOMS: atom_id res chain seq x y z
N MET A 1 31.61 -7.92 24.89
CA MET A 1 30.59 -6.84 24.88
C MET A 1 29.29 -7.39 25.45
N ASN A 2 28.79 -6.85 26.56
CA ASN A 2 27.57 -7.35 27.20
C ASN A 2 26.30 -6.95 26.42
N LEU A 3 25.25 -7.77 26.53
CA LEU A 3 23.94 -7.51 25.89
C LEU A 3 23.36 -6.14 26.28
N ALA A 4 23.55 -5.73 27.54
CA ALA A 4 23.11 -4.41 28.03
C ALA A 4 23.77 -3.24 27.30
N GLN A 5 25.07 -3.35 26.96
CA GLN A 5 25.77 -2.31 26.19
C GLN A 5 25.32 -2.27 24.73
N LYS A 6 25.04 -3.42 24.11
CA LYS A 6 24.47 -3.47 22.76
C LYS A 6 23.10 -2.80 22.71
N PHE A 7 22.27 -3.03 23.72
CA PHE A 7 20.97 -2.39 23.86
C PHE A 7 21.10 -0.88 24.06
N GLN A 8 21.97 -0.42 24.96
CA GLN A 8 22.24 1.01 25.17
C GLN A 8 22.74 1.71 23.91
N ASN A 9 23.67 1.10 23.17
CA ASN A 9 24.15 1.65 21.90
C ASN A 9 23.02 1.74 20.86
N SER A 10 22.19 0.70 20.74
CA SER A 10 21.04 0.71 19.83
C SER A 10 20.01 1.78 20.24
N TRP A 11 19.81 1.98 21.55
CA TRP A 11 18.93 3.00 22.09
C TRP A 11 19.45 4.42 21.83
N GLU A 12 20.75 4.65 21.95
CA GLU A 12 21.37 5.94 21.60
C GLU A 12 21.31 6.23 20.10
N LEU A 13 21.53 5.22 19.25
CA LEU A 13 21.36 5.36 17.81
C LEU A 13 19.90 5.68 17.44
N MET A 14 18.94 4.99 18.05
CA MET A 14 17.52 5.26 17.86
C MET A 14 17.15 6.68 18.28
N LYS A 15 17.58 7.14 19.46
CA LYS A 15 17.34 8.52 19.94
C LYS A 15 17.99 9.57 19.04
N THR A 16 19.18 9.28 18.51
CA THR A 16 19.87 10.17 17.56
C THR A 16 19.09 10.26 16.25
N SER A 17 18.65 9.12 15.70
CA SER A 17 17.79 9.07 14.52
C SER A 17 16.46 9.80 14.75
N LEU A 18 15.82 9.63 15.91
CA LEU A 18 14.59 10.33 16.28
C LEU A 18 14.79 11.84 16.41
N ARG A 19 15.95 12.27 16.94
CA ARG A 19 16.30 13.68 17.06
C ARG A 19 16.47 14.32 15.68
N VAL A 20 17.14 13.64 14.74
CA VAL A 20 17.31 14.12 13.35
C VAL A 20 15.96 14.26 12.63
N ILE A 21 15.04 13.30 12.83
CA ILE A 21 13.68 13.37 12.27
C ILE A 21 12.89 14.52 12.89
N ARG A 22 12.99 14.70 14.22
CA ARG A 22 12.32 15.80 14.93
C ARG A 22 12.81 17.17 14.45
N ASP A 23 14.11 17.29 14.22
CA ASP A 23 14.73 18.54 13.77
C ASP A 23 14.46 18.81 12.28
N ASN A 24 14.00 17.80 11.52
CA ASN A 24 13.58 17.91 10.12
C ASN A 24 12.13 17.41 9.90
N PRO A 25 11.10 18.18 10.32
CA PRO A 25 9.69 17.76 10.26
C PRO A 25 9.19 17.42 8.85
N ARG A 26 9.90 17.89 7.81
CA ARG A 26 9.58 17.56 6.42
C ARG A 26 9.86 16.10 6.05
N LEU A 27 10.71 15.37 6.80
CA LEU A 27 10.88 13.93 6.61
C LEU A 27 9.66 13.13 7.10
N ALA A 28 8.96 13.61 8.13
CA ALA A 28 7.77 12.95 8.66
C ALA A 28 6.55 13.02 7.72
N LEU A 29 6.59 13.92 6.72
CA LEU A 29 5.55 14.00 5.70
C LEU A 29 5.43 12.73 4.85
N PHE A 30 6.52 12.00 4.59
CA PHE A 30 6.46 10.77 3.81
C PHE A 30 5.72 9.62 4.53
N PRO A 31 6.06 9.27 5.80
CA PRO A 31 5.29 8.33 6.59
C PRO A 31 3.81 8.71 6.71
N ILE A 32 3.51 10.00 6.86
CA ILE A 32 2.15 10.51 6.98
C ILE A 32 1.39 10.36 5.65
N VAL A 33 2.00 10.74 4.52
CA VAL A 33 1.38 10.57 3.20
C VAL A 33 1.18 9.08 2.88
N SER A 34 2.14 8.21 3.18
CA SER A 34 1.96 6.76 3.04
C SER A 34 0.89 6.22 3.99
N PHE A 35 0.83 6.71 5.23
CA PHE A 35 -0.17 6.32 6.22
C PHE A 35 -1.58 6.71 5.77
N PHE A 36 -1.78 7.88 5.16
CA PHE A 36 -3.09 8.30 4.64
C PHE A 36 -3.38 7.78 3.22
N GLY A 37 -2.35 7.47 2.42
CA GLY A 37 -2.50 6.83 1.12
C GLY A 37 -2.90 5.35 1.22
N THR A 38 -2.51 4.68 2.31
CA THR A 38 -2.82 3.26 2.54
C THR A 38 -4.34 3.01 2.68
N PRO A 39 -5.12 3.78 3.48
CA PRO A 39 -6.57 3.69 3.52
C PRO A 39 -7.24 3.91 2.17
N VAL A 40 -6.72 4.80 1.32
CA VAL A 40 -7.28 5.03 -0.03
C VAL A 40 -7.12 3.78 -0.90
N LEU A 41 -5.94 3.15 -0.86
CA LEU A 41 -5.70 1.86 -1.50
C LEU A 41 -6.59 0.76 -0.91
N VAL A 42 -6.69 0.66 0.42
CA VAL A 42 -7.55 -0.32 1.10
C VAL A 42 -9.02 -0.13 0.72
N LEU A 43 -9.51 1.10 0.67
CA LEU A 43 -10.88 1.42 0.26
C LEU A 43 -11.11 1.10 -1.21
N PHE A 44 -10.13 1.33 -2.09
CA PHE A 44 -10.20 0.91 -3.49
C PHE A 44 -10.27 -0.62 -3.61
N PHE A 45 -9.49 -1.36 -2.81
CA PHE A 45 -9.57 -2.83 -2.69
C PHE A 45 -10.91 -3.31 -2.14
N MET A 46 -11.45 -2.59 -1.16
CA MET A 46 -12.71 -2.94 -0.51
C MET A 46 -13.93 -2.51 -1.31
N ALA A 47 -13.82 -1.54 -2.22
CA ALA A 47 -14.93 -1.02 -3.02
C ALA A 47 -15.84 -2.11 -3.64
N PRO A 48 -15.35 -3.14 -4.35
CA PRO A 48 -16.20 -4.19 -4.91
C PRO A 48 -16.85 -5.06 -3.82
N ILE A 49 -16.14 -5.32 -2.71
CA ILE A 49 -16.66 -6.08 -1.58
C ILE A 49 -17.76 -5.28 -0.88
N LEU A 50 -17.55 -3.97 -0.70
CA LEU A 50 -18.49 -3.04 -0.11
C LEU A 50 -19.71 -2.83 -1.00
N VAL A 51 -19.54 -2.75 -2.33
CA VAL A 51 -20.66 -2.69 -3.29
C VAL A 51 -21.46 -3.99 -3.24
N MET A 52 -20.80 -5.15 -3.21
CA MET A 52 -21.46 -6.44 -3.07
C MET A 52 -22.18 -6.56 -1.71
N MET A 53 -21.55 -6.12 -0.62
CA MET A 53 -22.18 -6.10 0.71
C MET A 53 -23.37 -5.14 0.75
N ALA A 54 -23.23 -3.93 0.20
CA ALA A 54 -24.30 -2.94 0.16
C ALA A 54 -25.50 -3.43 -0.67
N ALA A 55 -25.25 -4.05 -1.83
CA ALA A 55 -26.27 -4.70 -2.64
C ALA A 55 -26.99 -5.84 -1.88
N LYS A 56 -26.24 -6.62 -1.08
CA LYS A 56 -26.81 -7.67 -0.21
C LYS A 56 -27.61 -7.11 0.96
N PHE A 57 -27.18 -5.99 1.55
CA PHE A 57 -27.88 -5.30 2.64
C PHE A 57 -29.17 -4.62 2.18
N GLN A 58 -29.21 -4.08 0.96
CA GLN A 58 -30.41 -3.46 0.38
C GLN A 58 -31.53 -4.49 0.06
N GLY A 59 -31.21 -5.78 -0.03
CA GLY A 59 -32.18 -6.85 -0.29
C GLY A 59 -33.04 -7.29 0.90
N GLY A 60 -32.91 -6.68 2.09
CA GLY A 60 -33.63 -7.12 3.30
C GLY A 60 -33.24 -8.55 3.73
N ALA A 61 -34.02 -9.25 4.55
CA ALA A 61 -33.69 -10.61 5.04
C ALA A 61 -33.54 -11.69 3.93
N ALA A 62 -33.68 -11.34 2.64
CA ALA A 62 -33.45 -12.22 1.51
C ALA A 62 -32.03 -12.79 1.41
N TRP A 63 -31.03 -12.15 2.03
CA TRP A 63 -29.67 -12.72 2.13
C TRP A 63 -29.56 -13.89 3.14
N MET A 64 -30.59 -14.11 3.97
CA MET A 64 -30.72 -15.26 4.87
C MET A 64 -31.51 -16.43 4.23
N ASP A 65 -32.10 -16.23 3.05
CA ASP A 65 -32.78 -17.29 2.33
C ASP A 65 -31.77 -18.20 1.60
N ALA A 66 -31.81 -19.49 1.94
CA ALA A 66 -30.95 -20.52 1.36
C ALA A 66 -31.10 -20.62 -0.17
N GLN A 67 -32.30 -20.36 -0.72
CA GLN A 67 -32.53 -20.43 -2.17
C GLN A 67 -31.84 -19.27 -2.93
N VAL A 68 -31.89 -18.07 -2.37
CA VAL A 68 -31.17 -16.89 -2.91
C VAL A 68 -29.65 -17.12 -2.85
N TRP A 69 -29.16 -17.75 -1.77
CA TRP A 69 -27.74 -18.05 -1.61
C TRP A 69 -27.25 -19.11 -2.61
N LEU A 70 -28.04 -20.16 -2.85
CA LEU A 70 -27.75 -21.19 -3.84
C LEU A 70 -27.80 -20.63 -5.27
N ALA A 71 -28.81 -19.82 -5.61
CA ALA A 71 -28.91 -19.16 -6.91
C ALA A 71 -27.73 -18.19 -7.17
N ALA A 72 -27.29 -17.45 -6.14
CA ALA A 72 -26.12 -16.57 -6.25
C ALA A 72 -24.80 -17.35 -6.38
N ARG A 73 -24.66 -18.48 -5.68
CA ARG A 73 -23.53 -19.41 -5.84
C ARG A 73 -23.49 -19.96 -7.27
N ASP A 74 -24.62 -20.45 -7.77
CA ASP A 74 -24.68 -21.07 -9.09
C ASP A 74 -24.50 -20.04 -10.21
N ALA A 75 -25.01 -18.81 -10.04
CA ALA A 75 -24.71 -17.68 -10.92
C ALA A 75 -23.24 -17.24 -10.88
N ALA A 76 -22.60 -17.24 -9.70
CA ALA A 76 -21.17 -16.95 -9.56
C ALA A 76 -20.27 -18.04 -10.17
N LEU A 77 -20.78 -19.27 -10.27
CA LEU A 77 -20.12 -20.39 -10.92
C LEU A 77 -20.33 -20.41 -12.45
N GLN A 78 -21.25 -19.60 -12.99
CA GLN A 78 -21.37 -19.42 -14.44
C GLN A 78 -20.22 -18.56 -14.98
N GLN A 79 -19.71 -19.00 -16.12
CA GLN A 79 -18.33 -18.88 -16.59
C GLN A 79 -17.71 -17.47 -16.76
N PRO A 80 -18.41 -16.32 -16.87
CA PRO A 80 -17.73 -15.02 -16.98
C PRO A 80 -17.26 -14.43 -15.63
N PHE A 81 -17.93 -14.74 -14.51
CA PHE A 81 -17.64 -14.04 -13.24
C PHE A 81 -16.28 -14.43 -12.65
N ARG A 82 -15.85 -15.68 -12.85
CA ARG A 82 -14.53 -16.19 -12.38
C ARG A 82 -13.36 -15.44 -12.99
N TRP A 83 -13.32 -15.30 -14.33
CA TRP A 83 -12.22 -14.63 -15.02
C TRP A 83 -12.15 -13.14 -14.72
N VAL A 84 -13.32 -12.50 -14.60
CA VAL A 84 -13.39 -11.09 -14.18
C VAL A 84 -12.87 -10.93 -12.75
N PHE A 85 -13.25 -11.82 -11.83
CA PHE A 85 -12.76 -11.77 -10.45
C PHE A 85 -11.24 -11.98 -10.34
N TYR A 86 -10.69 -12.99 -11.02
CA TYR A 86 -9.24 -13.24 -11.01
C TYR A 86 -8.45 -12.15 -11.71
N SER A 87 -8.92 -11.65 -12.86
CA SER A 87 -8.25 -10.55 -13.58
C SER A 87 -8.30 -9.25 -12.78
N TYR A 88 -9.44 -8.95 -12.15
CA TYR A 88 -9.58 -7.83 -11.24
C TYR A 88 -8.60 -7.94 -10.07
N GLY A 89 -8.53 -9.09 -9.40
CA GLY A 89 -7.58 -9.36 -8.32
C GLY A 89 -6.12 -9.23 -8.77
N ALA A 90 -5.77 -9.75 -9.95
CA ALA A 90 -4.43 -9.68 -10.50
C ALA A 90 -4.01 -8.24 -10.85
N VAL A 91 -4.87 -7.47 -11.52
CA VAL A 91 -4.63 -6.06 -11.83
C VAL A 91 -4.43 -5.25 -10.56
N ILE A 92 -5.29 -5.49 -9.57
CA ILE A 92 -5.23 -4.79 -8.29
C ILE A 92 -3.98 -5.14 -7.50
N TYR A 93 -3.60 -6.42 -7.47
CA TYR A 93 -2.36 -6.86 -6.86
C TYR A 93 -1.15 -6.19 -7.51
N LEU A 94 -1.10 -6.17 -8.86
CA LEU A 94 -0.03 -5.52 -9.60
C LEU A 94 0.02 -4.01 -9.34
N VAL A 95 -1.12 -3.32 -9.35
CA VAL A 95 -1.21 -1.89 -9.04
C VAL A 95 -0.75 -1.60 -7.61
N SER A 96 -1.07 -2.46 -6.65
CA SER A 96 -0.58 -2.34 -5.27
C SER A 96 0.92 -2.53 -5.17
N LEU A 97 1.47 -3.57 -5.81
CA LEU A 97 2.91 -3.80 -5.86
C LEU A 97 3.63 -2.61 -6.49
N PHE A 98 3.07 -2.08 -7.57
CA PHE A 98 3.57 -0.90 -8.26
C PHE A 98 3.53 0.35 -7.40
N ALA A 99 2.38 0.63 -6.77
CA ALA A 99 2.23 1.79 -5.89
C ALA A 99 3.20 1.70 -4.70
N ALA A 100 3.28 0.55 -4.03
CA ALA A 100 4.20 0.32 -2.92
C ALA A 100 5.66 0.54 -3.35
N ALA A 101 6.08 -0.06 -4.46
CA ALA A 101 7.43 0.12 -4.99
C ALA A 101 7.71 1.58 -5.38
N PHE A 102 6.75 2.26 -6.00
CA PHE A 102 6.84 3.67 -6.37
C PHE A 102 7.06 4.58 -5.16
N PHE A 103 6.25 4.43 -4.11
CA PHE A 103 6.41 5.22 -2.88
C PHE A 103 7.68 4.85 -2.11
N ASN A 104 8.08 3.57 -2.12
CA ASN A 104 9.34 3.15 -1.52
C ASN A 104 10.54 3.82 -2.21
N VAL A 105 10.56 3.88 -3.54
CA VAL A 105 11.60 4.59 -4.30
C VAL A 105 11.59 6.08 -4.01
N ALA A 106 10.43 6.71 -3.97
CA ALA A 106 10.28 8.13 -3.63
C ALA A 106 10.81 8.45 -2.22
N LEU A 107 10.45 7.62 -1.24
CA LEU A 107 10.89 7.75 0.16
C LEU A 107 12.40 7.53 0.28
N TYR A 108 12.92 6.46 -0.32
CA TYR A 108 14.34 6.13 -0.24
C TYR A 108 15.23 7.24 -0.81
N HIS A 109 14.81 7.86 -1.92
CA HIS A 109 15.50 9.02 -2.48
C HIS A 109 15.59 10.17 -1.49
N GLU A 110 14.50 10.51 -0.81
CA GLU A 110 14.47 11.62 0.13
C GLU A 110 15.16 11.30 1.47
N ILE A 111 15.20 10.03 1.88
CA ILE A 111 16.04 9.57 3.01
C ILE A 111 17.52 9.81 2.71
N LEU A 112 18.00 9.42 1.52
CA LEU A 112 19.39 9.64 1.14
C LEU A 112 19.76 11.13 1.12
N ARG A 113 18.85 11.97 0.62
CA ARG A 113 19.03 13.43 0.61
C ARG A 113 19.05 14.03 2.01
N ALA A 114 18.19 13.56 2.91
CA ALA A 114 18.21 13.96 4.31
C ALA A 114 19.54 13.60 5.00
N LEU A 115 20.05 12.40 4.75
CA LEU A 115 21.34 11.95 5.27
C LEU A 115 22.51 12.78 4.73
N ALA A 116 22.40 13.28 3.51
CA ALA A 116 23.36 14.21 2.91
C ALA A 116 23.23 15.67 3.42
N GLY A 117 22.26 15.96 4.31
CA GLY A 117 22.01 17.31 4.83
C GLY A 117 21.24 18.22 3.86
N GLU A 118 20.63 17.67 2.81
CA GLU A 118 19.85 18.44 1.83
C GLU A 118 18.41 18.71 2.27
N ARG A 119 17.77 19.69 1.63
CA ARG A 119 16.34 20.00 1.85
C ARG A 119 15.45 18.93 1.23
N VAL A 120 14.71 18.22 2.08
CA VAL A 120 13.72 17.23 1.65
C VAL A 120 12.40 17.85 1.16
N SER A 121 11.77 17.23 0.18
CA SER A 121 10.46 17.61 -0.36
C SER A 121 9.72 16.42 -0.98
N LEU A 122 8.43 16.29 -0.65
CA LEU A 122 7.55 15.27 -1.24
C LEU A 122 7.47 15.35 -2.76
N LYS A 123 7.42 16.58 -3.31
CA LYS A 123 7.36 16.83 -4.75
C LYS A 123 8.60 16.31 -5.47
N ASN A 124 9.77 16.43 -4.84
CA ASN A 124 11.03 15.98 -5.41
C ASN A 124 11.10 14.45 -5.44
N GLY A 125 10.76 13.79 -4.34
CA GLY A 125 10.69 12.32 -4.28
C GLY A 125 9.70 11.73 -5.28
N LEU A 126 8.50 12.30 -5.39
CA LEU A 126 7.50 11.87 -6.39
C LEU A 126 7.99 12.10 -7.82
N ARG A 127 8.61 13.25 -8.11
CA ARG A 127 9.19 13.53 -9.43
C ARG A 127 10.30 12.55 -9.78
N PHE A 128 11.15 12.20 -8.82
CA PHE A 128 12.21 11.21 -9.00
C PHE A 128 11.66 9.83 -9.30
N ALA A 129 10.68 9.36 -8.51
CA ALA A 129 10.02 8.08 -8.73
C ALA A 129 9.28 8.03 -10.08
N SER A 130 8.64 9.13 -10.50
CA SER A 130 8.03 9.26 -11.83
C SER A 130 9.03 9.20 -12.98
N GLY A 131 10.31 9.49 -12.74
CA GLY A 131 11.38 9.27 -13.71
C GLY A 131 11.81 7.80 -13.84
N ARG A 132 11.30 6.91 -12.99
CA ARG A 132 11.69 5.50 -12.89
C ARG A 132 10.53 4.52 -13.10
N LEU A 133 9.39 4.98 -13.63
CA LEU A 133 8.17 4.18 -13.79
C LEU A 133 8.41 2.85 -14.50
N GLY A 134 9.21 2.83 -15.59
CA GLY A 134 9.51 1.60 -16.32
C GLY A 134 10.27 0.57 -15.47
N SER A 135 11.25 1.02 -14.69
CA SER A 135 12.02 0.14 -13.81
C SER A 135 11.19 -0.36 -12.63
N ILE A 136 10.32 0.50 -12.07
CA ILE A 136 9.39 0.14 -11.00
C ILE A 136 8.37 -0.88 -11.51
N LEU A 137 7.80 -0.66 -12.70
CA LEU A 137 6.84 -1.58 -13.31
C LEU A 137 7.46 -2.95 -13.59
N MET A 138 8.66 -2.99 -14.17
CA MET A 138 9.38 -4.25 -14.39
C MET A 138 9.62 -5.00 -13.07
N TRP A 139 10.03 -4.28 -12.02
CA TRP A 139 10.21 -4.86 -10.71
C TRP A 139 8.90 -5.39 -10.12
N SER A 140 7.80 -4.64 -10.24
CA SER A 140 6.48 -5.06 -9.75
C SER A 140 5.91 -6.27 -10.49
N LEU A 141 6.21 -6.41 -11.78
CA LEU A 141 5.85 -7.60 -12.55
C LEU A 141 6.65 -8.81 -12.08
N LEU A 142 7.98 -8.67 -11.94
CA LEU A 142 8.87 -9.73 -11.45
C LEU A 142 8.57 -10.16 -10.02
N ALA A 143 8.26 -9.22 -9.14
CA ALA A 143 7.90 -9.52 -7.76
C ALA A 143 6.50 -10.13 -7.63
N GLY A 144 5.67 -10.02 -8.67
CA GLY A 144 4.31 -10.53 -8.70
C GLY A 144 4.14 -11.86 -9.45
N THR A 145 5.21 -12.43 -10.01
CA THR A 145 5.28 -13.80 -10.55
C THR A 145 5.72 -14.79 -9.48
#